data_AF-A0A0G0S1V5-F1
#
_entry.id   AF-A0A0G0S1V5-F1
#
_cell.length_a   1.000
_cell.length_b   1.000
_cell.length_c   1.000
_cell.angle_alpha   90.00
_cell.angle_beta   90.00
_cell.angle_gamma   90.00
#
_symmetry.space_group_name_H-M   'P 1'
#
loop_
_entity.id
_entity.type
_entity.pdbx_description
1 polymer ?
#
loop_
_entity_poly.entity_id
_entity_poly.type
_entity_poly.pdbx_seq_one_letter_code
_entity_poly.pdbx_strand_id
1 'polypeptide(L)'
;MLENKENIKLSVVVPFYNEGNTVAELHSRLLKVLNDRGDSFEIIFVDDGSIDDTFSNIKKLYPVKTISLRKKSGQSAALSMGI
;
A
#
# COMPACT_ATOMS: atom_id res chain seq x y z
N MET A 1 16.69 19.22 14.54
CA MET A 1 15.27 19.10 14.10
C MET A 1 14.97 17.62 14.03
N LEU A 2 14.34 17.06 15.06
CA LEU A 2 13.79 15.71 14.98
C LEU A 2 12.44 15.87 14.26
N GLU A 3 12.28 15.21 13.13
CA GLU A 3 11.03 15.17 12.38
C GLU A 3 9.91 14.74 13.34
N ASN A 4 8.88 15.58 13.50
CA ASN A 4 7.61 15.13 14.04
C ASN A 4 7.11 14.04 13.09
N LYS A 5 7.36 12.78 13.42
CA LYS A 5 6.54 11.68 12.91
C LYS A 5 5.12 12.07 13.30
N GLU A 6 4.35 12.54 12.32
CA GLU A 6 2.88 12.54 12.39
C GLU A 6 2.51 11.26 13.14
N ASN A 7 1.81 11.39 14.28
CA ASN A 7 1.57 10.26 15.17
C ASN A 7 0.56 9.33 14.48
N ILE A 8 1.02 8.53 13.51
CA ILE A 8 0.22 7.59 12.73
C ILE A 8 -0.42 6.61 13.70
N LYS A 9 -1.75 6.61 13.77
CA LYS A 9 -2.51 5.69 14.63
C LYS A 9 -2.87 4.39 13.92
N LEU A 10 -2.87 4.38 12.59
CA LEU A 10 -3.27 3.25 11.78
C LEU A 10 -2.36 3.08 10.55
N SER A 11 -1.74 1.91 10.42
CA SER A 11 -1.01 1.52 9.21
C SER A 11 -1.79 0.43 8.50
N VAL A 12 -2.14 0.67 7.23
CA VAL A 12 -2.84 -0.30 6.39
C VAL A 12 -1.86 -0.89 5.39
N VAL A 13 -1.52 -2.17 5.57
CA VAL A 13 -0.60 -2.91 4.69
C VAL A 13 -1.42 -3.77 3.73
N VAL A 14 -1.21 -3.61 2.42
CA VAL A 14 -1.94 -4.36 1.39
C VAL A 14 -0.95 -5.02 0.43
N PRO A 15 -0.87 -6.36 0.40
CA PRO A 15 -0.06 -7.08 -0.57
C PRO A 15 -0.80 -7.19 -1.91
N PHE A 16 -0.07 -7.07 -3.02
CA PHE A 16 -0.58 -7.21 -4.37
C PHE A 16 0.27 -8.17 -5.19
N TYR A 17 -0.38 -8.93 -6.08
CA TYR A 17 0.27 -9.72 -7.11
C TYR A 17 -0.64 -9.82 -8.33
N ASN A 18 -0.26 -9.18 -9.44
CA ASN A 18 -1.01 -9.16 -10.70
C ASN A 18 -2.46 -8.66 -10.59
N GLU A 19 -2.65 -7.49 -9.97
CA GLU A 19 -3.93 -6.84 -9.66
C GLU A 19 -4.04 -5.44 -10.29
N GLY A 20 -3.44 -5.23 -11.46
CA GLY A 20 -3.30 -3.90 -12.07
C GLY A 20 -4.63 -3.19 -12.35
N ASN A 21 -5.69 -3.95 -12.61
CA ASN A 21 -7.03 -3.43 -12.90
C ASN A 21 -7.81 -3.01 -11.64
N THR A 22 -7.47 -3.54 -10.46
CA THR A 22 -8.28 -3.39 -9.23
C THR A 22 -7.62 -2.45 -8.22
N VAL A 23 -6.30 -2.27 -8.30
CA VAL A 23 -5.53 -1.53 -7.30
C VAL A 23 -5.96 -0.08 -7.11
N ALA A 24 -6.35 0.60 -8.19
CA ALA A 24 -6.81 2.00 -8.13
C ALA A 24 -8.19 2.12 -7.44
N GLU A 25 -9.10 1.18 -7.71
CA GLU A 25 -10.42 1.16 -7.07
C GLU A 25 -10.28 0.87 -5.57
N LEU A 26 -9.45 -0.10 -5.20
CA LEU A 26 -9.20 -0.43 -3.80
C LEU A 26 -8.64 0.78 -3.04
N HIS A 27 -7.65 1.46 -3.62
CA HIS A 27 -7.08 2.67 -3.03
C HIS A 27 -8.12 3.77 -2.83
N SER A 28 -8.96 4.04 -3.84
CA SER A 28 -10.02 5.06 -3.73
C SER A 28 -11.00 4.76 -2.60
N ARG A 29 -11.45 3.51 -2.50
CA ARG A 29 -12.39 3.07 -1.45
C ARG A 29 -11.76 3.09 -0.07
N LEU A 30 -10.50 2.65 0.04
CA LEU A 30 -9.75 2.66 1.28
C LEU A 30 -9.54 4.09 1.78
N LEU A 31 -9.12 5.01 0.89
CA LEU A 31 -8.89 6.40 1.23
C LEU A 31 -10.16 7.08 1.75
N LYS A 32 -11.32 6.80 1.14
CA LYS A 32 -12.61 7.29 1.62
C LYS A 32 -12.88 6.86 3.06
N VAL A 33 -12.78 5.57 3.35
CA VAL A 33 -13.05 5.01 4.69
C VAL A 33 -12.08 5.55 5.74
N LEU A 34 -10.79 5.69 5.38
CA LEU A 34 -9.77 6.19 6.29
C LEU A 34 -9.94 7.68 6.59
N ASN A 35 -10.30 8.48 5.58
CA ASN A 35 -10.62 9.90 5.78
C ASN A 35 -11.86 10.09 6.67
N ASP A 36 -12.91 9.29 6.46
CA ASP A 36 -14.14 9.35 7.27
C ASP A 36 -13.90 8.97 8.74
N ARG A 37 -12.85 8.19 9.02
CA ARG A 37 -12.49 7.76 10.38
C ARG A 37 -11.83 8.88 11.22
N GLY A 38 -11.13 9.82 10.59
CA GLY A 38 -10.52 10.97 11.28
C GLY A 38 -9.25 10.68 12.11
N ASP A 39 -8.73 9.46 12.09
CA ASP A 39 -7.40 9.12 12.65
C ASP A 39 -6.29 9.41 11.62
N SER A 40 -5.08 9.74 12.06
CA SER A 40 -3.88 9.77 11.22
C SER A 40 -3.53 8.34 10.74
N PHE A 41 -3.30 8.18 9.44
CA PHE A 41 -3.05 6.87 8.85
C PHE A 41 -1.93 6.88 7.80
N GLU A 42 -1.37 5.71 7.53
CA GLU A 42 -0.56 5.45 6.33
C GLU A 42 -1.08 4.23 5.57
N ILE A 43 -0.87 4.24 4.26
CA ILE A 43 -1.18 3.12 3.37
C ILE A 43 0.14 2.61 2.81
N ILE A 44 0.42 1.33 2.98
CA ILE A 44 1.63 0.65 2.49
C ILE A 44 1.20 -0.44 1.52
N PHE A 45 1.50 -0.24 0.24
CA PHE A 45 1.25 -1.22 -0.81
C PHE A 45 2.52 -2.03 -1.08
N VAL A 46 2.42 -3.35 -0.93
CA VAL A 46 3.54 -4.28 -1.14
C VAL A 46 3.27 -5.09 -2.40
N ASP A 47 3.98 -4.77 -3.48
CA ASP A 47 3.98 -5.54 -4.71
C ASP A 47 4.86 -6.80 -4.55
N ASP A 48 4.26 -7.98 -4.59
CA ASP A 48 4.92 -9.28 -4.44
C ASP A 48 5.49 -9.77 -5.79
N GLY A 49 6.24 -8.91 -6.48
CA GLY A 49 6.87 -9.21 -7.75
C GLY A 49 5.88 -9.49 -8.87
N SER A 50 4.91 -8.58 -9.05
CA SER A 50 3.98 -8.66 -10.18
C SER A 50 4.73 -8.53 -11.51
N ILE A 51 4.20 -9.18 -12.54
CA ILE A 51 4.76 -9.15 -13.90
C ILE A 51 3.89 -8.37 -14.90
N ASP A 52 2.74 -7.88 -14.45
CA ASP A 52 1.84 -7.01 -15.18
C ASP A 52 2.06 -5.53 -14.81
N ASP A 53 1.06 -4.68 -15.05
CA ASP A 53 1.12 -3.25 -14.78
C ASP A 53 0.79 -2.87 -13.33
N THR A 54 0.60 -3.83 -12.41
CA THR A 54 0.23 -3.59 -11.00
C THR A 54 1.10 -2.55 -10.33
N PHE A 55 2.43 -2.77 -10.30
CA PHE A 55 3.34 -1.85 -9.62
C PHE A 55 3.38 -0.46 -10.27
N SER A 56 3.29 -0.41 -11.60
CA SER A 56 3.23 0.84 -12.36
C SER A 56 1.94 1.62 -12.05
N ASN A 57 0.82 0.93 -11.82
CA ASN A 57 -0.43 1.55 -11.42
C ASN A 57 -0.40 2.01 -9.96
N ILE A 58 0.20 1.22 -9.06
CA ILE A 58 0.43 1.60 -7.65
C ILE A 58 1.21 2.92 -7.54
N LYS A 59 2.28 3.10 -8.32
CA LYS A 59 3.11 4.32 -8.29
C LYS A 59 2.38 5.61 -8.66
N LYS A 60 1.23 5.51 -9.33
CA LYS A 60 0.41 6.67 -9.72
C LYS A 60 -0.55 7.10 -8.61
N LEU A 61 -0.68 6.31 -7.54
CA LEU A 61 -1.61 6.56 -6.44
C LEU A 61 -0.96 7.43 -5.38
N TYR A 62 -1.78 8.24 -4.70
CA TYR A 62 -1.37 9.08 -3.58
C TYR A 62 -2.57 9.33 -2.65
N PRO A 63 -2.37 9.34 -1.31
CA PRO A 63 -1.14 9.07 -0.58
C PRO A 63 -0.88 7.57 -0.34
N VAL A 64 0.30 7.07 -0.75
CA VAL A 64 0.70 5.67 -0.52
C VAL A 64 2.23 5.53 -0.42
N LYS A 65 2.70 4.64 0.45
CA LYS A 65 4.07 4.12 0.47
C LYS A 65 4.12 2.80 -0.28
N THR A 66 5.21 2.56 -1.02
CA THR A 66 5.30 1.38 -1.89
C THR A 66 6.53 0.56 -1.57
N ILE A 67 6.38 -0.76 -1.57
CA ILE A 67 7.45 -1.75 -1.47
C ILE A 67 7.26 -2.71 -2.64
N SER A 68 8.33 -3.10 -3.32
CA SER A 68 8.27 -4.10 -4.40
C SER A 68 9.33 -5.16 -4.19
N LEU A 69 8.90 -6.41 -4.26
CA LEU A 69 9.75 -7.58 -4.16
C LEU A 69 10.22 -7.99 -5.56
N ARG A 70 11.46 -8.48 -5.66
CA ARG A 70 12.06 -8.86 -6.95
C ARG A 70 11.37 -10.03 -7.64
N LYS A 71 10.69 -10.88 -6.87
CA LYS A 71 9.96 -12.06 -7.34
C LYS A 71 8.86 -12.40 -6.34
N LYS A 72 7.85 -13.12 -6.83
CA LYS A 72 6.79 -13.68 -6.00
C LYS A 72 7.35 -14.51 -4.85
N SER A 73 7.04 -14.09 -3.65
CA SER A 73 7.49 -14.66 -2.38
C SER A 73 6.33 -15.18 -1.52
N GLY A 74 5.09 -14.84 -1.89
CA GLY A 74 3.87 -15.29 -1.23
C GLY A 74 3.28 -14.21 -0.32
N GLN A 75 1.97 -14.31 -0.08
CA GLN A 75 1.20 -13.29 0.64
C GLN A 75 1.76 -12.98 2.05
N SER A 76 2.14 -14.00 2.83
CA SER A 76 2.70 -13.79 4.17
C SER A 76 4.03 -13.04 4.12
N ALA A 77 4.90 -13.35 3.15
CA ALA A 77 6.17 -12.66 2.98
C ALA A 77 5.96 -11.19 2.59
N ALA A 78 5.02 -10.92 1.67
CA ALA A 78 4.67 -9.55 1.29
C ALA A 78 4.09 -8.76 2.47
N LEU A 79 3.20 -9.35 3.27
CA LEU A 79 2.67 -8.72 4.48
C LEU A 79 3.78 -8.38 5.47
N SER A 80 4.70 -9.31 5.73
CA SER A 80 5.83 -9.09 6.66
C SER A 80 6.77 -7.96 6.22
N MET A 81 6.77 -7.56 4.95
CA MET A 81 7.61 -6.46 4.48
C MET A 81 7.01 -5.08 4.71
N GLY A 82 5.69 -5.00 4.95
CA GLY A 82 5.01 -3.74 5.25
C GLY A 82 4.74 -3.49 6.74
N ILE A 83 5.06 -4.45 7.62
CA ILE A 83 4.87 -4.37 9.09
C ILE A 83 6.21 -4.02 9.74
#